data_AF-A0ABD5ICK9-F1
#
_entry.id   AF-A0ABD5ICK9-F1
#
_cell.length_a   1.000
_cell.length_b   1.000
_cell.length_c   1.000
_cell.angle_alpha   90.00
_cell.angle_beta   90.00
_cell.angle_gamma   90.00
#
_symmetry.space_group_name_H-M   'P 1'
#
loop_
_entity.id
_entity.type
_entity.pdbx_description
1 polymer ?
#
loop_
_entity_poly.entity_id
_entity_poly.type
_entity_poly.pdbx_seq_one_letter_code
_entity_poly.pdbx_strand_id
1 'polypeptide(L)'
;MSEPAPPVPVQAAQVCPPPSWRQRIGEVALTAVISAALTCLMLLVVALLFGLKESGSAADWLAVVTNGIVAVGAVGAFVVARRWLPQLTTQEGYKEAIQLVNKHYIWLGHQNSLLKDAGWAMTRFNELQADFNAYDYDAYQKAIAPLATSVNKEKLRKDEMERIAFRLNTYGLQFSDQYKTRLEQLEGAFQNTVHAAATLRSHLQTDLNIQHRYHSLHSTNLQIVGTVSDLHDERVALKTDVDQAYKALETLWNQMASDHASIFNHKPAIGDLFVVRRW
;
A
#
# COMPACT_ATOMS: atom_id res chain seq x y z
N MET A 1 -0.73 -38.55 45.40
CA MET A 1 -0.44 -38.92 44.00
C MET A 1 -0.41 -37.63 43.21
N SER A 2 0.81 -37.15 42.91
CA SER A 2 1.03 -35.85 42.29
C SER A 2 1.27 -36.04 40.81
N GLU A 3 0.47 -35.38 39.99
CA GLU A 3 0.50 -35.43 38.53
C GLU A 3 1.76 -34.68 38.01
N PRO A 4 2.55 -35.25 37.08
CA PRO A 4 3.74 -34.58 36.56
C PRO A 4 3.35 -33.49 35.55
N ALA A 5 3.97 -32.32 35.69
CA ALA A 5 3.76 -31.17 34.81
C ALA A 5 4.20 -31.47 33.36
N PRO A 6 3.51 -30.89 32.36
CA PRO A 6 3.85 -31.09 30.96
C PRO A 6 5.17 -30.40 30.57
N PRO A 7 5.91 -30.92 29.57
CA PRO A 7 7.16 -30.35 29.13
C PRO A 7 6.96 -29.00 28.41
N VAL A 8 7.84 -28.05 28.73
CA VAL A 8 7.93 -26.74 28.07
C VAL A 8 8.37 -26.93 26.61
N PRO A 9 7.70 -26.33 25.61
CA PRO A 9 8.12 -26.42 24.23
C PRO A 9 9.45 -25.68 24.02
N VAL A 10 10.40 -26.38 23.40
CA VAL A 10 11.68 -25.82 22.95
C VAL A 10 11.41 -24.77 21.88
N GLN A 11 11.71 -23.50 22.18
CA GLN A 11 11.70 -22.43 21.20
C GLN A 11 12.70 -22.78 20.09
N ALA A 12 12.19 -23.04 18.89
CA ALA A 12 13.00 -23.12 17.69
C ALA A 12 13.71 -21.78 17.50
N ALA A 13 15.04 -21.80 17.55
CA ALA A 13 15.86 -20.63 17.26
C ALA A 13 15.48 -20.08 15.88
N GLN A 14 14.93 -18.86 15.85
CA GLN A 14 14.74 -18.12 14.61
C GLN A 14 16.12 -17.84 13.99
N VAL A 15 16.47 -18.65 13.00
CA VAL A 15 17.65 -18.42 12.17
C VAL A 15 17.40 -17.14 11.38
N CYS A 16 18.11 -16.07 11.73
CA CYS A 16 18.11 -14.83 10.95
C CYS A 16 18.55 -15.14 9.51
N PRO A 17 17.84 -14.66 8.47
CA PRO A 17 18.28 -14.82 7.10
C PRO A 17 19.61 -14.07 6.90
N PRO A 18 20.56 -14.64 6.12
CA PRO A 18 21.85 -14.00 5.89
C PRO A 18 21.64 -12.64 5.19
N PRO A 19 22.45 -11.62 5.55
CA PRO A 19 22.34 -10.30 4.93
C PRO A 19 22.51 -10.41 3.42
N SER A 20 21.69 -9.65 2.69
CA SER A 20 21.68 -9.66 1.23
C SER A 20 23.07 -9.29 0.68
N TRP A 21 23.44 -9.86 -0.45
CA TRP A 21 24.75 -9.63 -1.09
C TRP A 21 25.03 -8.13 -1.34
N ARG A 22 23.99 -7.32 -1.55
CA ARG A 22 24.09 -5.86 -1.68
C ARG A 22 24.47 -5.16 -0.38
N GLN A 23 23.96 -5.61 0.77
CA GLN A 23 24.37 -5.10 2.09
C GLN A 23 25.83 -5.44 2.38
N ARG A 24 26.27 -6.66 2.06
CA ARG A 24 27.68 -7.06 2.21
C ARG A 24 28.63 -6.22 1.35
N ILE A 25 28.26 -5.95 0.10
CA ILE A 25 29.07 -5.08 -0.79
C ILE A 25 29.09 -3.64 -0.26
N GLY A 26 27.97 -3.12 0.23
CA GLY A 26 27.89 -1.78 0.82
C GLY A 26 28.78 -1.63 2.06
N GLU A 27 28.78 -2.62 2.95
CA GLU A 27 29.64 -2.63 4.14
C GLU A 27 31.12 -2.73 3.81
N VAL A 28 31.50 -3.58 2.84
CA VAL A 28 32.89 -3.73 2.38
C VAL A 28 33.37 -2.46 1.67
N ALA A 29 32.54 -1.84 0.83
CA ALA A 29 32.88 -0.57 0.18
C ALA A 29 33.04 0.56 1.21
N LEU A 30 32.15 0.63 2.20
CA LEU A 30 32.22 1.63 3.27
C LEU A 30 33.48 1.45 4.12
N THR A 31 33.82 0.21 4.50
CA THR A 31 35.04 -0.07 5.27
C THR A 31 36.31 0.20 4.46
N ALA A 32 36.32 -0.08 3.16
CA ALA A 32 37.43 0.25 2.27
C ALA A 32 37.63 1.77 2.11
N VAL A 33 36.56 2.54 1.99
CA VAL A 33 36.64 4.02 1.93
C VAL A 33 37.13 4.60 3.24
N ILE A 34 36.65 4.08 4.38
CA ILE A 34 37.10 4.51 5.71
C ILE A 34 38.59 4.17 5.92
N SER A 35 39.03 2.98 5.53
CA SER A 35 40.44 2.57 5.66
C SER A 35 41.36 3.38 4.76
N ALA A 36 40.93 3.69 3.53
CA ALA A 36 41.65 4.57 2.60
C ALA A 36 41.74 6.02 3.14
N ALA A 37 40.65 6.55 3.70
CA ALA A 37 40.64 7.89 4.29
C ALA A 37 41.56 7.96 5.53
N LEU A 38 41.53 6.94 6.40
CA LEU A 38 42.41 6.85 7.58
C LEU A 38 43.88 6.70 7.20
N THR A 39 44.20 5.89 6.19
CA THR A 39 45.58 5.73 5.71
C THR A 39 46.09 7.02 5.05
N CYS A 40 45.26 7.70 4.26
CA CYS A 40 45.62 8.99 3.68
C CYS A 40 45.86 10.06 4.77
N LEU A 41 45.01 10.08 5.81
CA LEU A 41 45.18 10.96 6.97
C LEU A 41 46.46 10.64 7.76
N MET A 42 46.78 9.36 7.97
CA MET A 42 48.03 8.93 8.61
C MET A 42 49.26 9.33 7.79
N LEU A 43 49.25 9.14 6.48
CA LEU A 43 50.33 9.55 5.59
C LEU A 43 50.55 11.07 5.64
N LEU A 44 49.47 11.86 5.67
CA LEU A 44 49.52 13.30 5.84
C LEU A 44 50.14 13.70 7.19
N VAL A 45 49.73 13.05 8.29
CA VAL A 45 50.31 13.29 9.62
C VAL A 45 51.81 12.93 9.65
N VAL A 46 52.20 11.79 9.07
CA VAL A 46 53.62 11.40 9.00
C VAL A 46 54.42 12.38 8.16
N ALA A 47 53.94 12.79 6.99
CA ALA A 47 54.62 13.75 6.13
C ALA A 47 54.79 15.13 6.81
N LEU A 48 53.76 15.59 7.52
CA LEU A 48 53.78 16.84 8.28
C LEU A 48 54.77 16.78 9.46
N LEU A 49 54.82 15.66 10.20
CA LEU A 49 55.78 15.46 11.28
C LEU A 49 57.23 15.32 10.78
N PHE A 50 57.43 14.71 9.62
CA PHE A 50 58.76 14.58 9.01
C PHE A 50 59.28 15.94 8.52
N GLY A 51 58.44 16.74 7.85
CA GLY A 51 58.79 18.09 7.41
C GLY A 51 59.10 19.03 8.59
N LEU A 52 58.33 18.94 9.68
CA LEU A 52 58.58 19.65 10.94
C LEU A 52 59.95 19.34 11.56
N LYS A 53 60.37 18.07 11.49
CA LYS A 53 61.64 17.61 12.05
C LYS A 53 62.85 18.07 11.23
N GLU A 54 62.71 18.20 9.91
CA GLU A 54 63.82 18.58 9.02
C GLU A 54 64.05 20.09 8.93
N SER A 55 63.00 20.92 8.91
CA SER A 55 63.15 22.36 8.67
C SER A 55 63.11 23.23 9.93
N GLY A 56 62.36 22.82 10.97
CA GLY A 56 62.09 23.63 12.17
C GLY A 56 61.44 25.00 11.91
N SER A 57 60.97 25.27 10.68
CA SER A 57 60.52 26.60 10.24
C SER A 57 59.15 26.97 10.81
N ALA A 58 58.96 28.25 11.14
CA ALA A 58 57.66 28.78 11.57
C ALA A 58 56.56 28.61 10.52
N ALA A 59 56.92 28.60 9.22
CA ALA A 59 55.98 28.38 8.13
C ALA A 59 55.44 26.92 8.11
N ASP A 60 56.30 25.94 8.44
CA ASP A 60 55.90 24.53 8.48
C ASP A 60 55.04 24.22 9.70
N TRP A 61 55.34 24.84 10.85
CA TRP A 61 54.44 24.82 12.00
C TRP A 61 53.05 25.38 11.67
N LEU A 62 52.99 26.51 10.95
CA LEU A 62 51.73 27.11 10.55
C LEU A 62 50.95 26.21 9.58
N ALA A 63 51.63 25.59 8.62
CA ALA A 63 51.04 24.67 7.65
C ALA A 63 50.48 23.39 8.31
N VAL A 64 51.15 22.86 9.33
CA VAL A 64 50.66 21.70 10.10
C VAL A 64 49.40 22.06 10.87
N VAL A 65 49.35 23.23 11.49
CA VAL A 65 48.18 23.71 12.25
C VAL A 65 46.99 23.94 11.31
N THR A 66 47.18 24.63 10.19
CA THR A 66 46.09 24.85 9.22
C THR A 66 45.58 23.55 8.60
N ASN A 67 46.47 22.64 8.19
CA ASN A 67 46.07 21.33 7.67
C ASN A 67 45.36 20.48 8.73
N GLY A 68 45.80 20.54 9.99
CA GLY A 68 45.14 19.89 11.12
C GLY A 68 43.72 20.43 11.35
N ILE A 69 43.53 21.75 11.32
CA ILE A 69 42.21 22.40 11.43
C ILE A 69 41.29 21.96 10.30
N VAL A 70 41.79 21.95 9.06
CA VAL A 70 41.02 21.50 7.88
C VAL A 70 40.62 20.03 8.00
N ALA A 71 41.53 19.16 8.46
CA ALA A 71 41.26 17.74 8.66
C ALA A 71 40.19 17.50 9.74
N VAL A 72 40.28 18.18 10.88
CA VAL A 72 39.24 18.12 11.94
C VAL A 72 37.90 18.63 11.41
N GLY A 73 37.91 19.74 10.65
CA GLY A 73 36.72 20.28 10.01
C GLY A 73 36.07 19.30 9.03
N ALA A 74 36.87 18.59 8.22
CA ALA A 74 36.39 17.59 7.26
C ALA A 74 35.77 16.37 7.96
N VAL A 75 36.39 15.86 9.03
CA VAL A 75 35.83 14.78 9.84
C VAL A 75 34.52 15.23 10.51
N GLY A 76 34.49 16.45 11.06
CA GLY A 76 33.27 17.05 11.61
C GLY A 76 32.14 17.14 10.59
N ALA A 77 32.42 17.64 9.39
CA ALA A 77 31.46 17.72 8.29
C ALA A 77 30.96 16.32 7.87
N PHE A 78 31.84 15.32 7.81
CA PHE A 78 31.46 13.94 7.51
C PHE A 78 30.53 13.35 8.58
N VAL A 79 30.85 13.53 9.87
CA VAL A 79 30.01 13.06 10.98
C VAL A 79 28.64 13.72 10.95
N VAL A 80 28.58 15.02 10.66
CA VAL A 80 27.32 15.75 10.49
C VAL A 80 26.55 15.20 9.29
N ALA A 81 27.16 15.10 8.10
CA ALA A 81 26.52 14.58 6.91
C ALA A 81 25.96 13.15 7.11
N ARG A 82 26.70 12.30 7.83
CA ARG A 82 26.26 10.94 8.17
C ARG A 82 25.03 10.92 9.07
N ARG A 83 24.86 11.91 9.96
CA ARG A 83 23.67 12.04 10.82
C ARG A 83 22.47 12.63 10.08
N TRP A 84 22.72 13.49 9.10
CA TRP A 84 21.67 14.15 8.31
C TRP A 84 21.01 13.23 7.28
N LEU A 85 21.76 12.34 6.63
CA LEU A 85 21.22 11.50 5.56
C LEU A 85 20.06 10.58 6.00
N PRO A 86 20.14 9.88 7.16
CA PRO A 86 19.01 9.12 7.68
C PRO A 86 17.83 10.02 8.06
N GLN A 87 18.08 11.19 8.62
CA GLN A 87 17.01 12.14 9.00
C GLN A 87 16.22 12.62 7.79
N LEU A 88 16.90 12.98 6.69
CA LEU A 88 16.24 13.38 5.44
C LEU A 88 15.42 12.23 4.85
N THR A 89 15.99 11.03 4.82
CA THR A 89 15.30 9.82 4.34
C THR A 89 14.03 9.55 5.15
N THR A 90 14.12 9.62 6.48
CA THR A 90 12.97 9.44 7.37
C THR A 90 11.93 10.55 7.19
N GLN A 91 12.34 11.79 6.97
CA GLN A 91 11.42 12.91 6.71
C GLN A 91 10.63 12.70 5.42
N GLU A 92 11.28 12.33 4.33
CA GLU A 92 10.59 12.00 3.06
C GLU A 92 9.65 10.80 3.23
N GLY A 93 10.07 9.79 4.00
CA GLY A 93 9.20 8.68 4.36
C GLY A 93 7.92 9.13 5.09
N TYR A 94 8.03 10.02 6.08
CA TYR A 94 6.85 10.49 6.81
C TYR A 94 5.91 11.33 5.93
N LYS A 95 6.43 12.05 4.93
CA LYS A 95 5.57 12.73 3.93
C LYS A 95 4.74 11.72 3.14
N GLU A 96 5.34 10.62 2.72
CA GLU A 96 4.61 9.51 2.06
C GLU A 96 3.58 8.87 2.99
N ALA A 97 3.89 8.71 4.28
CA ALA A 97 2.97 8.13 5.26
C ALA A 97 1.77 9.06 5.49
N ILE A 98 2.02 10.36 5.62
CA ILE A 98 0.98 11.40 5.69
C ILE A 98 0.13 11.34 4.42
N GLN A 99 0.75 11.22 3.24
CA GLN A 99 0.02 11.10 1.98
C GLN A 99 -0.88 9.85 1.97
N LEU A 100 -0.37 8.71 2.42
CA LEU A 100 -1.13 7.45 2.49
C LEU A 100 -2.39 7.61 3.34
N VAL A 101 -2.22 8.13 4.56
CA VAL A 101 -3.33 8.32 5.49
C VAL A 101 -4.32 9.35 4.96
N ASN A 102 -3.84 10.55 4.62
CA ASN A 102 -4.71 11.68 4.31
C ASN A 102 -5.39 11.57 2.94
N LYS A 103 -4.72 11.00 1.94
CA LYS A 103 -5.29 10.90 0.57
C LYS A 103 -6.02 9.59 0.32
N HIS A 104 -5.69 8.52 1.03
CA HIS A 104 -6.24 7.19 0.73
C HIS A 104 -7.02 6.62 1.91
N TYR A 105 -6.41 6.45 3.08
CA TYR A 105 -7.10 5.80 4.20
C TYR A 105 -8.36 6.55 4.67
N ILE A 106 -8.36 7.88 4.68
CA ILE A 106 -9.56 8.68 5.03
C ILE A 106 -10.79 8.31 4.18
N TRP A 107 -10.59 7.79 2.97
CA TRP A 107 -11.69 7.42 2.06
C TRP A 107 -12.09 5.95 2.14
N LEU A 108 -11.49 5.17 3.02
CA LEU A 108 -11.85 3.77 3.28
C LEU A 108 -12.99 3.63 4.30
N GLY A 109 -13.39 4.72 4.95
CA GLY A 109 -14.54 4.75 5.85
C GLY A 109 -15.88 4.94 5.11
N HIS A 110 -16.87 5.44 5.84
CA HIS A 110 -18.22 5.69 5.32
C HIS A 110 -18.28 6.73 4.18
N GLN A 111 -17.21 7.50 3.91
CA GLN A 111 -17.14 8.38 2.76
C GLN A 111 -16.99 7.64 1.42
N ASN A 112 -16.71 6.33 1.45
CA ASN A 112 -16.55 5.52 0.26
C ASN A 112 -17.91 5.33 -0.45
N SER A 113 -18.03 5.82 -1.70
CA SER A 113 -19.31 5.79 -2.44
C SER A 113 -19.67 4.44 -3.04
N LEU A 114 -18.77 3.45 -3.01
CA LEU A 114 -18.91 2.20 -3.75
C LEU A 114 -20.20 1.44 -3.40
N LEU A 115 -20.53 1.30 -2.11
CA LEU A 115 -21.76 0.63 -1.69
C LEU A 115 -23.02 1.42 -2.07
N LYS A 116 -22.97 2.76 -1.97
CA LYS A 116 -24.07 3.64 -2.39
C LYS A 116 -24.35 3.49 -3.88
N ASP A 117 -23.31 3.56 -4.71
CA ASP A 117 -23.44 3.45 -6.16
C ASP A 117 -23.91 2.05 -6.58
N ALA A 118 -23.45 1.01 -5.88
CA ALA A 118 -23.97 -0.35 -6.04
C ALA A 118 -25.45 -0.45 -5.67
N GLY A 119 -25.90 0.19 -4.58
CA GLY A 119 -27.30 0.22 -4.17
C GLY A 119 -28.23 0.86 -5.21
N TRP A 120 -27.80 1.94 -5.86
CA TRP A 120 -28.53 2.54 -6.98
C TRP A 120 -28.65 1.59 -8.17
N ALA A 121 -27.55 0.95 -8.55
CA ALA A 121 -27.54 -0.03 -9.63
C ALA A 121 -28.45 -1.24 -9.32
N MET A 122 -28.44 -1.72 -8.08
CA MET A 122 -29.30 -2.80 -7.60
C MET A 122 -30.78 -2.43 -7.60
N THR A 123 -31.11 -1.20 -7.24
CA THR A 123 -32.50 -0.71 -7.29
C THR A 123 -33.02 -0.82 -8.72
N ARG A 124 -32.24 -0.33 -9.70
CA ARG A 124 -32.62 -0.40 -11.12
C ARG A 124 -32.70 -1.84 -11.63
N PHE A 125 -31.75 -2.70 -11.23
CA PHE A 125 -31.78 -4.12 -11.55
C PHE A 125 -33.08 -4.77 -11.04
N ASN A 126 -33.46 -4.52 -9.78
CA ASN A 126 -34.66 -5.09 -9.18
C ASN A 126 -35.96 -4.61 -9.85
N GLU A 127 -36.04 -3.33 -10.25
CA GLU A 127 -37.16 -2.80 -11.04
C GLU A 127 -37.31 -3.56 -12.36
N LEU A 128 -36.21 -3.76 -13.10
CA LEU A 128 -36.22 -4.48 -14.38
C LEU A 128 -36.46 -5.98 -14.24
N GLN A 129 -36.22 -6.55 -13.05
CA GLN A 129 -36.58 -7.93 -12.73
C GLN A 129 -38.08 -8.08 -12.47
N ALA A 130 -38.75 -7.04 -11.98
CA ALA A 130 -40.19 -7.06 -11.72
C ALA A 130 -41.03 -6.89 -13.00
N ASP A 131 -40.55 -6.07 -13.95
CA ASP A 131 -41.16 -5.92 -15.27
C ASP A 131 -40.11 -6.14 -16.35
N PHE A 132 -40.11 -7.37 -16.89
CA PHE A 132 -39.18 -7.79 -17.93
C PHE A 132 -39.40 -7.05 -19.26
N ASN A 133 -40.61 -6.51 -19.49
CA ASN A 133 -40.95 -5.81 -20.73
C ASN A 133 -40.67 -4.30 -20.66
N ALA A 134 -40.44 -3.75 -19.46
CA ALA A 134 -40.04 -2.36 -19.24
C ALA A 134 -38.56 -2.11 -19.59
N TYR A 135 -38.15 -2.56 -20.77
CA TYR A 135 -36.78 -2.43 -21.26
C TYR A 135 -36.49 -0.97 -21.64
N ASP A 136 -35.60 -0.37 -20.85
CA ASP A 136 -34.97 0.91 -21.16
C ASP A 136 -33.45 0.74 -20.99
N TYR A 137 -32.79 0.40 -22.10
CA TYR A 137 -31.34 0.17 -22.16
C TYR A 137 -30.56 1.37 -21.64
N ASP A 138 -30.90 2.56 -22.14
CA ASP A 138 -30.18 3.78 -21.84
C ASP A 138 -30.32 4.12 -20.36
N ALA A 139 -31.52 3.98 -19.79
CA ALA A 139 -31.73 4.17 -18.35
C ALA A 139 -30.97 3.14 -17.52
N TYR A 140 -30.95 1.86 -17.93
CA TYR A 140 -30.23 0.84 -17.18
C TYR A 140 -28.71 1.02 -17.25
N GLN A 141 -28.18 1.26 -18.45
CA GLN A 141 -26.77 1.57 -18.66
C GLN A 141 -26.34 2.79 -17.86
N LYS A 142 -27.17 3.84 -17.85
CA LYS A 142 -26.94 5.05 -17.05
C LYS A 142 -26.97 4.78 -15.55
N ALA A 143 -27.78 3.84 -15.08
CA ALA A 143 -27.84 3.46 -13.67
C ALA A 143 -26.62 2.65 -13.21
N ILE A 144 -26.02 1.82 -14.06
CA ILE A 144 -24.81 1.04 -13.73
C ILE A 144 -23.51 1.85 -13.90
N ALA A 145 -23.53 2.93 -14.68
CA ALA A 145 -22.34 3.72 -15.00
C ALA A 145 -21.63 4.32 -13.75
N PRO A 146 -22.33 4.89 -12.75
CA PRO A 146 -21.70 5.37 -11.52
C PRO A 146 -20.90 4.28 -10.79
N LEU A 147 -21.44 3.06 -10.68
CA LEU A 147 -20.74 1.93 -10.08
C LEU A 147 -19.45 1.62 -10.85
N ALA A 148 -19.48 1.66 -12.18
CA ALA A 148 -18.27 1.44 -12.99
C ALA A 148 -17.20 2.51 -12.75
N THR A 149 -17.60 3.78 -12.67
CA THR A 149 -16.70 4.89 -12.32
C THR A 149 -16.09 4.70 -10.93
N SER A 150 -16.91 4.34 -9.93
CA SER A 150 -16.45 4.13 -8.56
C SER A 150 -15.52 2.94 -8.44
N VAL A 151 -15.82 1.78 -9.05
CA VAL A 151 -14.90 0.63 -9.09
C VAL A 151 -13.56 1.01 -9.69
N ASN A 152 -13.54 1.74 -10.82
CA ASN A 152 -12.29 2.17 -11.45
C ASN A 152 -11.50 3.15 -10.57
N LYS A 153 -12.18 4.10 -9.94
CA LYS A 153 -11.56 5.03 -8.98
C LYS A 153 -10.91 4.30 -7.81
N GLU A 154 -11.61 3.32 -7.23
CA GLU A 154 -11.08 2.55 -6.09
C GLU A 154 -9.95 1.59 -6.50
N LYS A 155 -9.95 1.05 -7.73
CA LYS A 155 -8.80 0.32 -8.30
C LYS A 155 -7.56 1.21 -8.41
N LEU A 156 -7.70 2.41 -8.97
CA LEU A 156 -6.59 3.37 -9.05
C LEU A 156 -6.06 3.74 -7.66
N ARG A 157 -6.96 3.94 -6.70
CA ARG A 157 -6.58 4.20 -5.30
C ARG A 157 -5.78 3.04 -4.72
N LYS A 158 -6.20 1.79 -4.95
CA LYS A 158 -5.45 0.60 -4.53
C LYS A 158 -4.02 0.61 -5.10
N ASP A 159 -3.88 0.82 -6.40
CA ASP A 159 -2.57 0.85 -7.07
C ASP A 159 -1.67 1.96 -6.50
N GLU A 160 -2.24 3.14 -6.21
CA GLU A 160 -1.53 4.25 -5.58
C GLU A 160 -1.08 3.93 -4.16
N MET A 161 -1.94 3.28 -3.35
CA MET A 161 -1.61 2.83 -2.00
C MET A 161 -0.46 1.82 -2.01
N GLU A 162 -0.49 0.83 -2.90
CA GLU A 162 0.58 -0.16 -3.04
C GLU A 162 1.92 0.49 -3.43
N ARG A 163 1.88 1.46 -4.35
CA ARG A 163 3.08 2.25 -4.72
C ARG A 163 3.62 3.05 -3.56
N ILE A 164 2.76 3.66 -2.73
CA ILE A 164 3.20 4.39 -1.53
C ILE A 164 3.79 3.42 -0.50
N ALA A 165 3.13 2.28 -0.24
CA ALA A 165 3.64 1.25 0.67
C ALA A 165 5.03 0.75 0.27
N PHE A 166 5.26 0.57 -1.04
CA PHE A 166 6.59 0.24 -1.57
C PHE A 166 7.63 1.34 -1.27
N ARG A 167 7.28 2.62 -1.48
CA ARG A 167 8.18 3.75 -1.17
C ARG A 167 8.46 3.86 0.33
N LEU A 168 7.44 3.68 1.19
CA LEU A 168 7.60 3.66 2.64
C LEU A 168 8.61 2.62 3.09
N ASN A 169 8.52 1.40 2.55
CA ASN A 169 9.48 0.34 2.84
C ASN A 169 10.91 0.71 2.37
N THR A 170 11.03 1.42 1.25
CA THR A 170 12.32 1.93 0.74
C THR A 170 12.93 2.98 1.68
N TYR A 171 12.09 3.82 2.29
CA TYR A 171 12.51 4.81 3.29
C TYR A 171 12.70 4.22 4.70
N GLY A 172 12.53 2.90 4.86
CA GLY A 172 12.67 2.21 6.14
C GLY A 172 11.53 2.45 7.12
N LEU A 173 10.37 2.94 6.65
CA LEU A 173 9.15 3.04 7.46
C LEU A 173 8.31 1.78 7.31
N GLN A 174 7.68 1.37 8.40
CA GLN A 174 6.73 0.28 8.45
C GLN A 174 5.60 0.62 9.42
N PHE A 175 4.48 -0.11 9.33
CA PHE A 175 3.46 0.00 10.35
C PHE A 175 4.03 -0.34 11.73
N SER A 176 3.61 0.41 12.75
CA SER A 176 3.95 0.10 14.13
C SER A 176 3.30 -1.21 14.56
N ASP A 177 3.93 -1.94 15.49
CA ASP A 177 3.43 -3.24 15.94
C ASP A 177 2.01 -3.15 16.52
N GLN A 178 1.66 -2.00 17.12
CA GLN A 178 0.33 -1.74 17.67
C GLN A 178 -0.77 -1.67 16.60
N TYR A 179 -0.46 -1.19 15.40
CA TYR A 179 -1.44 -0.95 14.34
C TYR A 179 -1.28 -1.86 13.13
N LYS A 180 -0.15 -2.56 12.99
CA LYS A 180 0.20 -3.40 11.85
C LYS A 180 -0.92 -4.34 11.42
N THR A 181 -1.37 -5.21 12.32
CA THR A 181 -2.41 -6.20 12.00
C THR A 181 -3.73 -5.52 11.60
N ARG A 182 -4.11 -4.44 12.27
CA ARG A 182 -5.38 -3.73 11.98
C ARG A 182 -5.31 -2.99 10.64
N LEU A 183 -4.17 -2.39 10.31
CA LEU A 183 -3.95 -1.74 9.02
C LEU A 183 -3.89 -2.77 7.87
N GLU A 184 -3.21 -3.90 8.07
CA GLU A 184 -3.20 -5.01 7.11
C GLU A 184 -4.61 -5.58 6.89
N GLN A 185 -5.42 -5.70 7.96
CA GLN A 185 -6.82 -6.09 7.88
C GLN A 185 -7.67 -5.07 7.10
N LEU A 186 -7.51 -3.78 7.39
CA LEU A 186 -8.19 -2.71 6.66
C LEU A 186 -7.85 -2.75 5.15
N GLU A 187 -6.57 -2.91 4.81
CA GLU A 187 -6.13 -3.03 3.42
C GLU A 187 -6.71 -4.27 2.76
N GLY A 188 -6.69 -5.42 3.44
CA GLY A 188 -7.32 -6.65 2.95
C GLY A 188 -8.83 -6.50 2.72
N ALA A 189 -9.54 -5.89 3.67
CA ALA A 189 -10.97 -5.61 3.57
C ALA A 189 -11.28 -4.67 2.39
N PHE A 190 -10.46 -3.64 2.18
CA PHE A 190 -10.57 -2.76 1.02
C PHE A 190 -10.37 -3.50 -0.30
N GLN A 191 -9.32 -4.31 -0.42
CA GLN A 191 -9.06 -5.09 -1.64
C GLN A 191 -10.22 -6.03 -1.98
N ASN A 192 -10.74 -6.73 -0.96
CA ASN A 192 -11.88 -7.63 -1.11
C ASN A 192 -13.16 -6.86 -1.50
N THR A 193 -13.38 -5.68 -0.92
CA THR A 193 -14.51 -4.79 -1.26
C THR A 193 -14.46 -4.35 -2.72
N VAL A 194 -13.29 -3.93 -3.22
CA VAL A 194 -13.09 -3.55 -4.62
C VAL A 194 -13.32 -4.75 -5.56
N HIS A 195 -12.84 -5.93 -5.18
CA HIS A 195 -13.07 -7.16 -5.94
C HIS A 195 -14.56 -7.51 -6.02
N ALA A 196 -15.27 -7.53 -4.89
CA ALA A 196 -16.70 -7.81 -4.83
C ALA A 196 -17.53 -6.83 -5.68
N ALA A 197 -17.21 -5.53 -5.63
CA ALA A 197 -17.89 -4.54 -6.47
C ALA A 197 -17.60 -4.74 -7.97
N ALA A 198 -16.38 -5.15 -8.33
CA ALA A 198 -16.05 -5.48 -9.71
C ALA A 198 -16.83 -6.71 -10.20
N THR A 199 -16.99 -7.73 -9.35
CA THR A 199 -17.81 -8.91 -9.63
C THR A 199 -19.27 -8.55 -9.81
N LEU A 200 -19.86 -7.77 -8.89
CA LEU A 200 -21.23 -7.27 -9.02
C LEU A 200 -21.44 -6.52 -10.33
N ARG A 201 -20.54 -5.58 -10.64
CA ARG A 201 -20.58 -4.84 -11.92
C ARG A 201 -20.56 -5.80 -13.11
N SER A 202 -19.71 -6.82 -13.09
CA SER A 202 -19.64 -7.81 -14.17
C SER A 202 -20.98 -8.50 -14.38
N HIS A 203 -21.64 -8.95 -13.30
CA HIS A 203 -22.96 -9.57 -13.39
C HIS A 203 -24.03 -8.61 -13.92
N LEU A 204 -24.05 -7.35 -13.46
CA LEU A 204 -24.98 -6.33 -13.97
C LEU A 204 -24.74 -6.01 -15.45
N GLN A 205 -23.49 -6.03 -15.90
CA GLN A 205 -23.17 -5.89 -17.32
C GLN A 205 -23.64 -7.09 -18.14
N THR A 206 -23.53 -8.31 -17.60
CA THR A 206 -24.10 -9.50 -18.22
C THR A 206 -25.62 -9.38 -18.35
N ASP A 207 -26.32 -8.93 -17.30
CA ASP A 207 -27.77 -8.71 -17.33
C ASP A 207 -28.17 -7.65 -18.39
N LEU A 208 -27.43 -6.54 -18.47
CA LEU A 208 -27.63 -5.53 -19.51
C LEU A 208 -27.52 -6.12 -20.92
N ASN A 209 -26.54 -7.01 -21.14
CA ASN A 209 -26.36 -7.68 -22.43
C ASN A 209 -27.48 -8.69 -22.74
N ILE A 210 -27.95 -9.44 -21.74
CA ILE A 210 -29.11 -10.34 -21.87
C ILE A 210 -30.35 -9.53 -22.26
N GLN A 211 -30.59 -8.42 -21.57
CA GLN A 211 -31.70 -7.51 -21.86
C GLN A 211 -31.64 -6.95 -23.29
N HIS A 212 -30.45 -6.54 -23.74
CA HIS A 212 -30.24 -6.09 -25.12
C HIS A 212 -30.54 -7.18 -26.15
N ARG A 213 -30.05 -8.41 -25.92
CA ARG A 213 -30.34 -9.57 -26.78
C ARG A 213 -31.84 -9.86 -26.83
N TYR A 214 -32.51 -9.87 -25.68
CA TYR A 214 -33.93 -10.11 -25.60
C TYR A 214 -34.73 -9.09 -26.43
N HIS A 215 -34.46 -7.80 -26.28
CA HIS A 215 -35.18 -6.76 -27.00
C HIS A 215 -34.97 -6.86 -28.52
N SER A 216 -33.74 -7.15 -28.97
CA SER A 216 -33.43 -7.37 -30.40
C SER A 216 -34.15 -8.57 -31.01
N LEU A 217 -34.47 -9.59 -30.20
CA LEU A 217 -35.20 -10.76 -30.64
C LEU A 217 -36.70 -10.48 -30.72
N HIS A 218 -37.26 -9.71 -29.80
CA HIS A 218 -38.68 -9.34 -29.82
C HIS A 218 -39.07 -8.53 -31.07
N SER A 219 -38.13 -7.85 -31.74
CA SER A 219 -38.34 -7.14 -32.99
C SER A 219 -38.34 -8.00 -34.26
N THR A 220 -38.03 -9.30 -34.16
CA THR A 220 -37.90 -10.22 -35.31
C THR A 220 -38.83 -11.44 -35.10
N ASN A 221 -39.30 -12.14 -36.14
CA ASN A 221 -40.45 -13.07 -36.02
C ASN A 221 -40.08 -14.59 -36.02
N LEU A 222 -40.91 -15.37 -35.32
CA LEU A 222 -41.22 -16.82 -35.39
C LEU A 222 -40.21 -17.95 -35.07
N GLN A 223 -38.88 -17.76 -34.98
CA GLN A 223 -37.96 -18.81 -34.46
C GLN A 223 -37.58 -18.65 -32.98
N ILE A 224 -38.30 -17.77 -32.25
CA ILE A 224 -37.72 -17.02 -31.13
C ILE A 224 -38.18 -17.52 -29.75
N VAL A 225 -39.21 -18.37 -29.67
CA VAL A 225 -39.78 -18.82 -28.38
C VAL A 225 -38.74 -19.60 -27.56
N GLY A 226 -37.97 -20.49 -28.18
CA GLY A 226 -36.89 -21.23 -27.49
C GLY A 226 -35.79 -20.32 -26.97
N THR A 227 -35.27 -19.44 -27.82
CA THR A 227 -34.21 -18.48 -27.45
C THR A 227 -34.66 -17.46 -26.40
N VAL A 228 -35.93 -17.04 -26.41
CA VAL A 228 -36.51 -16.18 -25.38
C VAL A 228 -36.62 -16.90 -24.04
N SER A 229 -37.03 -18.18 -24.05
CA SER A 229 -37.06 -19.00 -22.84
C SER A 229 -35.66 -19.17 -22.26
N ASP A 230 -34.66 -19.49 -23.10
CA ASP A 230 -33.27 -19.65 -22.66
C ASP A 230 -32.71 -18.36 -22.03
N LEU A 231 -33.00 -17.19 -22.62
CA LEU A 231 -32.59 -15.90 -22.08
C LEU A 231 -33.29 -15.57 -20.76
N HIS A 232 -34.54 -15.98 -20.61
CA HIS A 232 -35.27 -15.82 -19.35
C HIS A 232 -34.64 -16.67 -18.25
N ASP A 233 -34.36 -17.94 -18.54
CA ASP A 233 -33.70 -18.86 -17.59
C ASP A 233 -32.29 -18.39 -17.23
N GLU A 234 -31.51 -17.91 -18.20
CA GLU A 234 -30.19 -17.29 -18.00
C GLU A 234 -30.28 -16.10 -17.03
N ARG A 235 -31.31 -15.24 -17.20
CA ARG A 235 -31.53 -14.08 -16.33
C ARG A 235 -31.96 -14.45 -14.93
N VAL A 236 -32.82 -15.46 -14.79
CA VAL A 236 -33.27 -15.98 -13.48
C VAL A 236 -32.08 -16.55 -12.70
N ALA A 237 -31.21 -17.32 -13.36
CA ALA A 237 -29.97 -17.80 -12.75
C ALA A 237 -29.07 -16.64 -12.31
N LEU A 238 -28.85 -15.67 -13.21
CA LEU A 238 -28.01 -14.50 -12.94
C LEU A 238 -28.49 -13.65 -11.76
N LYS A 239 -29.81 -13.60 -11.49
CA LYS A 239 -30.35 -12.88 -10.34
C LYS A 239 -29.77 -13.36 -9.02
N THR A 240 -29.62 -14.67 -8.86
CA THR A 240 -29.05 -15.25 -7.65
C THR A 240 -27.59 -14.80 -7.47
N ASP A 241 -26.82 -14.80 -8.56
CA ASP A 241 -25.43 -14.36 -8.56
C ASP A 241 -25.28 -12.86 -8.25
N VAL A 242 -26.15 -12.02 -8.83
CA VAL A 242 -26.19 -10.58 -8.58
C VAL A 242 -26.50 -10.28 -7.11
N ASP A 243 -27.53 -10.93 -6.55
CA ASP A 243 -27.92 -10.77 -5.14
C ASP A 243 -26.82 -11.24 -4.19
N GLN A 244 -26.15 -12.35 -4.51
CA GLN A 244 -25.03 -12.85 -3.72
C GLN A 244 -23.83 -11.90 -3.79
N ALA A 245 -23.50 -11.39 -4.98
CA ALA A 245 -22.40 -10.45 -5.17
C ALA A 245 -22.67 -9.13 -4.42
N TYR A 246 -23.90 -8.63 -4.43
CA TYR A 246 -24.27 -7.42 -3.68
C TYR A 246 -24.18 -7.62 -2.16
N LYS A 247 -24.69 -8.74 -1.63
CA LYS A 247 -24.57 -9.08 -0.20
C LYS A 247 -23.11 -9.24 0.24
N ALA A 248 -22.29 -9.86 -0.61
CA ALA A 248 -20.85 -9.98 -0.36
C ALA A 248 -20.18 -8.61 -0.31
N LEU A 249 -20.50 -7.72 -1.25
CA LEU A 249 -20.02 -6.34 -1.26
C LEU A 249 -20.44 -5.59 0.02
N GLU A 250 -21.71 -5.65 0.40
CA GLU A 250 -22.22 -5.00 1.62
C GLU A 250 -21.47 -5.49 2.87
N THR A 251 -21.30 -6.80 3.01
CA THR A 251 -20.58 -7.41 4.13
C THR A 251 -19.13 -6.93 4.20
N LEU A 252 -18.41 -6.97 3.08
CA LEU A 252 -16.99 -6.58 3.01
C LEU A 252 -16.80 -5.07 3.21
N TRP A 253 -17.71 -4.25 2.67
CA TRP A 253 -17.69 -2.81 2.87
C TRP A 253 -17.93 -2.44 4.33
N ASN A 254 -18.88 -3.11 5.00
CA ASN A 254 -19.13 -2.90 6.42
C ASN A 254 -17.93 -3.31 7.28
N GLN A 255 -17.26 -4.41 6.93
CA GLN A 255 -16.01 -4.81 7.58
C GLN A 255 -14.92 -3.73 7.40
N MET A 256 -14.69 -3.26 6.17
CA MET A 256 -13.73 -2.20 5.86
C MET A 256 -14.03 -0.92 6.65
N ALA A 257 -15.30 -0.49 6.70
CA ALA A 257 -15.70 0.70 7.42
C ALA A 257 -15.52 0.55 8.95
N SER A 258 -15.81 -0.63 9.49
CA SER A 258 -15.58 -0.97 10.90
C SER A 258 -14.09 -0.95 11.25
N ASP A 259 -13.26 -1.60 10.44
CA ASP A 259 -11.81 -1.63 10.63
C ASP A 259 -11.22 -0.22 10.57
N HIS A 260 -11.66 0.59 9.61
CA HIS A 260 -11.29 2.01 9.50
C HIS A 260 -11.68 2.78 10.76
N ALA A 261 -12.93 2.66 11.23
CA ALA A 261 -13.40 3.33 12.43
C ALA A 261 -12.58 2.92 13.67
N SER A 262 -12.24 1.63 13.81
CA SER A 262 -11.46 1.12 14.94
C SER A 262 -10.06 1.74 15.05
N ILE A 263 -9.47 2.15 13.93
CA ILE A 263 -8.15 2.77 13.85
C ILE A 263 -8.27 4.29 13.98
N PHE A 264 -9.12 4.93 13.19
CA PHE A 264 -9.09 6.37 12.97
C PHE A 264 -10.05 7.18 13.85
N ASN A 265 -11.00 6.56 14.57
CA ASN A 265 -11.88 7.30 15.49
C ASN A 265 -11.11 8.01 16.62
N HIS A 266 -9.99 7.43 17.04
CA HIS A 266 -9.12 7.99 18.07
C HIS A 266 -8.09 9.01 17.53
N LYS A 267 -8.10 9.26 16.20
CA LYS A 267 -7.18 10.19 15.51
C LYS A 267 -5.70 9.97 15.87
N PRO A 268 -5.17 8.75 15.66
CA PRO A 268 -3.77 8.45 15.98
C PRO A 268 -2.81 9.37 15.21
N ALA A 269 -1.70 9.75 15.84
CA ALA A 269 -0.68 10.52 15.13
C ALA A 269 0.03 9.62 14.11
N ILE A 270 0.58 10.22 13.06
CA ILE A 270 1.29 9.45 12.02
C ILE A 270 2.48 8.68 12.60
N GLY A 271 3.17 9.25 13.60
CA GLY A 271 4.25 8.57 14.32
C GLY A 271 3.80 7.38 15.18
N ASP A 272 2.51 7.29 15.49
CA ASP A 272 1.93 6.13 16.18
C ASP A 272 1.60 5.02 15.17
N LEU A 273 1.23 5.39 13.95
CA LEU A 273 0.89 4.46 12.88
C LEU A 273 2.13 3.89 12.17
N PHE A 274 3.18 4.70 12.01
CA PHE A 274 4.38 4.35 11.27
C PHE A 274 5.64 4.58 12.11
N VAL A 275 6.53 3.60 12.11
CA VAL A 275 7.81 3.65 12.82
C VAL A 275 8.97 3.33 11.90
N VAL A 276 10.14 3.89 12.22
CA VAL A 276 11.38 3.57 11.53
C VAL A 276 11.81 2.16 11.92
N ARG A 277 12.08 1.30 10.92
CA ARG A 277 12.59 -0.05 11.12
C ARG A 277 13.95 0.04 11.83
N ARG A 278 14.05 -0.61 12.99
CA ARG A 278 15.32 -0.83 13.67
C ARG A 278 16.03 -1.99 12.98
N TRP A 279 17.25 -1.75 12.53
CA TRP A 279 18.15 -2.75 11.96
C TRP A 279 19.06 -3.30 13.06
#